data_AF-A0A7C6SLC3-F1
#
_entry.id   AF-A0A7C6SLC3-F1
#
_cell.length_a   1.000
_cell.length_b   1.000
_cell.length_c   1.000
_cell.angle_alpha   90.00
_cell.angle_beta   90.00
_cell.angle_gamma   90.00
#
_symmetry.space_group_name_H-M   'P 1'
#
loop_
_entity.id
_entity.type
_entity.pdbx_description
1 polymer ?
#
loop_
_entity_poly.entity_id
_entity_poly.type
_entity_poly.pdbx_seq_one_letter_code
_entity_poly.pdbx_strand_id
1 'polypeptide(L)'
;GKGFIEFTMPLEEIIEDGEVKATLISPSGEEEETKLEVVSPGGYRGEFSADETGAYIASVSIDSGGKTINTTVDGILVPYSPEYNLIKTNGKELLERLIYESGGRVIKNAEEVFSGNIDTNENINDTTDVLLLIALVLLIIDIAIRRLNISFRKFDVVLEKGRNVTVALKERIETNRKKQQFVESVENNKVKDKKTKIDISKKKPDLEKGKIEKEKSHNSSDTSHISKLLENKRKRE
;
A
#
# COMPACT_ATOMS: atom_id res chain seq x y z
N GLY A 1 31.12 4.56 -0.77
CA GLY A 1 32.05 5.45 -0.07
C GLY A 1 33.42 4.82 -0.03
N LYS A 2 34.47 5.56 0.33
CA LYS A 2 35.84 4.99 0.38
C LYS A 2 36.05 4.10 1.61
N GLY A 3 36.60 2.91 1.39
CA GLY A 3 37.11 2.00 2.43
C GLY A 3 38.63 1.82 2.32
N PHE A 4 39.23 1.18 3.32
CA PHE A 4 40.63 0.75 3.29
C PHE A 4 40.78 -0.70 3.76
N ILE A 5 41.52 -1.52 3.02
CA ILE A 5 41.93 -2.88 3.43
C ILE A 5 43.30 -2.74 4.08
N GLU A 6 43.49 -3.37 5.23
CA GLU A 6 44.78 -3.49 5.91
C GLU A 6 45.13 -4.97 6.05
N PHE A 7 46.28 -5.35 5.50
CA PHE A 7 46.79 -6.70 5.46
C PHE A 7 48.10 -6.76 6.25
N THR A 8 48.18 -7.66 7.23
CA THR A 8 49.34 -7.80 8.11
C THR A 8 49.92 -9.20 7.95
N MET A 9 51.17 -9.27 7.47
CA MET A 9 51.97 -10.48 7.41
C MET A 9 52.76 -10.70 8.71
N PRO A 10 52.97 -11.95 9.15
CA PRO A 10 53.92 -12.25 10.23
C PRO A 10 55.35 -11.88 9.81
N LEU A 11 56.18 -11.48 10.79
CA LEU A 11 57.53 -10.95 10.53
C LEU A 11 58.46 -12.00 9.90
N GLU A 12 58.19 -13.29 10.14
CA GLU A 12 58.91 -14.43 9.58
C GLU A 12 58.66 -14.68 8.07
N GLU A 13 57.63 -14.05 7.48
CA GLU A 13 57.23 -14.24 6.07
C GLU A 13 57.41 -12.95 5.23
N ILE A 14 58.08 -11.92 5.76
CA ILE A 14 58.35 -10.67 5.03
C ILE A 14 59.25 -10.95 3.82
N ILE A 15 58.79 -10.49 2.66
CA ILE A 15 59.49 -10.63 1.38
C ILE A 15 60.06 -9.27 0.99
N GLU A 16 61.38 -9.16 0.90
CA GLU A 16 62.07 -7.87 0.63
C GLU A 16 61.72 -7.25 -0.74
N ASP A 17 61.32 -8.08 -1.70
CA ASP A 17 61.04 -7.69 -3.09
C ASP A 17 59.77 -8.40 -3.63
N GLY A 18 58.69 -8.30 -2.84
CA GLY A 18 57.36 -8.84 -3.17
C GLY A 18 56.36 -7.73 -3.51
N GLU A 19 55.61 -7.91 -4.60
CA GLU A 19 54.46 -7.06 -4.95
C GLU A 19 53.18 -7.67 -4.34
N VAL A 20 52.45 -6.88 -3.55
CA VAL A 20 51.20 -7.31 -2.92
C VAL A 20 50.02 -6.63 -3.62
N LYS A 21 49.08 -7.44 -4.12
CA LYS A 21 47.87 -7.00 -4.83
C LYS A 21 46.64 -7.46 -4.07
N ALA A 22 45.62 -6.63 -4.03
CA ALA A 22 44.31 -6.99 -3.52
C ALA A 22 43.29 -6.90 -4.65
N THR A 23 42.50 -7.97 -4.82
CA THR A 23 41.30 -7.99 -5.65
C THR A 23 40.10 -7.98 -4.72
N LEU A 24 39.22 -7.00 -4.88
CA LEU A 24 37.98 -6.87 -4.14
C LEU A 24 36.80 -7.19 -5.05
N ILE A 25 35.94 -8.12 -4.64
CA ILE A 25 34.72 -8.49 -5.35
C ILE A 25 33.53 -7.87 -4.64
N SER A 26 32.74 -7.08 -5.37
CA SER A 26 31.54 -6.40 -4.87
C SER A 26 30.33 -7.36 -4.73
N PRO A 27 29.27 -6.97 -3.99
CA PRO A 27 28.00 -7.69 -3.95
C PRO A 27 27.35 -7.91 -5.34
N SER A 28 27.56 -7.00 -6.29
CA SER A 28 27.13 -7.15 -7.69
C SER A 28 28.03 -8.05 -8.55
N GLY A 29 29.23 -8.41 -8.06
CA GLY A 29 30.21 -9.24 -8.77
C GLY A 29 31.18 -8.45 -9.65
N GLU A 30 31.28 -7.13 -9.48
CA GLU A 30 32.34 -6.30 -10.07
C GLU A 30 33.65 -6.50 -9.28
N GLU A 31 34.77 -6.63 -10.00
CA GLU A 31 36.11 -6.87 -9.43
C GLU A 31 36.95 -5.59 -9.54
N GLU A 32 37.42 -5.06 -8.39
CA GLU A 32 38.35 -3.92 -8.30
C GLU A 32 39.73 -4.45 -7.86
N GLU A 33 40.74 -4.38 -8.73
CA GLU A 33 42.13 -4.72 -8.39
C GLU A 33 42.90 -3.46 -7.98
N THR A 34 43.53 -3.50 -6.80
CA THR A 34 44.35 -2.41 -6.25
C THR A 34 45.66 -2.95 -5.70
N LYS A 35 46.78 -2.29 -6.04
CA LYS A 35 48.09 -2.56 -5.45
C LYS A 35 48.13 -2.02 -4.02
N LEU A 36 48.59 -2.83 -3.06
CA LEU A 36 48.73 -2.39 -1.67
C LEU A 36 50.06 -1.67 -1.47
N GLU A 37 50.05 -0.57 -0.72
CA GLU A 37 51.23 0.18 -0.31
C GLU A 37 51.71 -0.26 1.08
N VAL A 38 53.03 -0.26 1.30
CA VAL A 38 53.63 -0.61 2.59
C VAL A 38 53.46 0.56 3.57
N VAL A 39 52.76 0.32 4.68
CA VAL A 39 52.54 1.32 5.74
C VAL A 39 53.38 1.05 6.99
N SER A 40 53.79 -0.19 7.21
CA SER A 40 54.66 -0.61 8.32
C SER A 40 55.38 -1.92 7.97
N PRO A 41 56.40 -2.37 8.74
CA PRO A 41 57.03 -3.67 8.52
C PRO A 41 55.98 -4.80 8.61
N GLY A 42 55.77 -5.51 7.50
CA GLY A 42 54.72 -6.53 7.35
C GLY A 42 53.29 -5.98 7.19
N GLY A 43 53.06 -4.66 7.27
CA GLY A 43 51.74 -4.03 7.16
C GLY A 43 51.54 -3.32 5.82
N TYR A 44 50.49 -3.73 5.09
CA TYR A 44 50.13 -3.25 3.77
C TYR A 44 48.72 -2.64 3.79
N ARG A 45 48.49 -1.55 3.07
CA ARG A 45 47.18 -0.88 2.98
C ARG A 45 46.82 -0.51 1.55
N GLY A 46 45.53 -0.60 1.21
CA GLY A 46 44.98 -0.12 -0.06
C GLY A 46 43.63 0.56 0.16
N GLU A 47 43.32 1.58 -0.64
CA GLU A 47 41.99 2.19 -0.70
C GLU A 47 41.11 1.46 -1.71
N PHE A 48 39.80 1.37 -1.44
CA PHE A 48 38.83 0.74 -2.33
C PHE A 48 37.46 1.46 -2.30
N SER A 49 36.63 1.21 -3.32
CA SER A 49 35.35 1.88 -3.51
C SER A 49 34.18 1.03 -2.96
N ALA A 50 33.87 1.20 -1.68
CA ALA A 50 32.73 0.56 -0.99
C ALA A 50 31.40 1.30 -1.27
N ASP A 51 30.99 1.42 -2.53
CA ASP A 51 29.75 2.13 -2.92
C ASP A 51 28.47 1.30 -2.76
N GLU A 52 28.58 -0.03 -2.85
CA GLU A 52 27.46 -0.94 -2.59
C GLU A 52 27.37 -1.34 -1.12
N THR A 53 26.19 -1.80 -0.70
CA THR A 53 25.97 -2.36 0.63
C THR A 53 25.80 -3.87 0.52
N GLY A 54 26.57 -4.64 1.28
CA GLY A 54 26.50 -6.09 1.24
C GLY A 54 27.80 -6.77 1.69
N ALA A 55 27.91 -8.05 1.36
CA ALA A 55 29.12 -8.83 1.57
C ALA A 55 30.09 -8.65 0.39
N TYR A 56 31.31 -8.24 0.70
CA TYR A 56 32.43 -8.13 -0.21
C TYR A 56 33.42 -9.27 0.07
N ILE A 57 34.12 -9.74 -0.97
CA ILE A 57 35.19 -10.74 -0.84
C ILE A 57 36.51 -10.06 -1.20
N ALA A 58 37.45 -10.00 -0.26
CA ALA A 58 38.78 -9.48 -0.47
C ALA A 58 39.78 -10.63 -0.63
N SER A 59 40.49 -10.67 -1.75
CA SER A 59 41.56 -11.63 -2.03
C SER A 59 42.89 -10.90 -2.16
N VAL A 60 43.82 -11.16 -1.25
CA VAL A 60 45.18 -10.59 -1.27
C VAL A 60 46.15 -11.63 -1.80
N SER A 61 46.83 -11.33 -2.91
CA SER A 61 47.84 -12.16 -3.53
C SER A 61 49.22 -11.51 -3.41
N ILE A 62 50.21 -12.33 -3.07
CA ILE A 62 51.61 -11.91 -2.94
C ILE A 62 52.40 -12.53 -4.09
N ASP A 63 52.96 -11.67 -4.94
CA ASP A 63 53.80 -12.05 -6.08
C ASP A 63 55.28 -11.74 -5.78
N SER A 64 56.19 -12.67 -6.06
CA SER A 64 57.63 -12.36 -6.12
C SER A 64 58.27 -13.13 -7.26
N GLY A 65 59.25 -12.50 -7.94
CA GLY A 65 59.91 -13.08 -9.10
C GLY A 65 58.98 -13.44 -10.28
N GLY A 66 57.80 -12.82 -10.37
CA GLY A 66 56.80 -13.10 -11.40
C GLY A 66 55.94 -14.35 -11.14
N LYS A 67 55.89 -14.84 -9.90
CA LYS A 67 55.01 -15.95 -9.49
C LYS A 67 54.28 -15.63 -8.20
N THR A 68 52.97 -15.88 -8.17
CA THR A 68 52.16 -15.82 -6.95
C THR A 68 52.60 -16.92 -5.98
N ILE A 69 52.92 -16.51 -4.76
CA ILE A 69 53.56 -17.34 -3.73
C ILE A 69 52.52 -17.79 -2.71
N ASN A 70 51.63 -16.88 -2.34
CA ASN A 70 50.59 -17.05 -1.33
C ASN A 70 49.39 -16.16 -1.68
N THR A 71 48.18 -16.62 -1.38
CA THR A 71 46.91 -15.89 -1.57
C THR A 71 46.02 -16.12 -0.35
N THR A 72 45.58 -15.03 0.28
CA THR A 72 44.67 -15.04 1.44
C THR A 72 43.34 -14.42 1.03
N VAL A 73 42.22 -15.04 1.40
CA VAL A 73 40.87 -14.56 1.09
C VAL A 73 40.08 -14.36 2.39
N ASP A 74 39.44 -13.20 2.53
CA ASP A 74 38.57 -12.88 3.68
C ASP A 74 37.28 -12.16 3.22
N GLY A 75 36.26 -12.16 4.09
CA GLY A 75 34.93 -11.59 3.82
C GLY A 75 34.64 -10.34 4.65
N ILE A 76 34.34 -9.23 3.97
CA ILE A 76 34.02 -7.95 4.61
C ILE A 76 32.52 -7.68 4.47
N LEU A 77 31.84 -7.31 5.55
CA LEU A 77 30.43 -6.89 5.51
C LEU A 77 30.32 -5.37 5.61
N VAL A 78 29.85 -4.73 4.54
CA VAL A 78 29.44 -3.31 4.54
C VAL A 78 27.96 -3.25 4.97
N PRO A 79 27.63 -2.73 6.18
CA PRO A 79 26.27 -2.74 6.68
C PRO A 79 25.42 -1.61 6.09
N TYR A 80 24.10 -1.83 6.03
CA TYR A 80 23.12 -0.78 5.73
C TYR A 80 23.15 0.35 6.76
N SER A 81 22.60 1.52 6.38
CA SER A 81 22.43 2.67 7.27
C SER A 81 21.87 2.26 8.65
N PRO A 82 22.38 2.80 9.78
CA PRO A 82 21.90 2.50 11.12
C PRO A 82 20.38 2.65 11.33
N GLU A 83 19.71 3.46 10.50
CA GLU A 83 18.25 3.62 10.48
C GLU A 83 17.51 2.31 10.17
N TYR A 84 18.09 1.46 9.31
CA TYR A 84 17.55 0.14 8.96
C TYR A 84 17.82 -0.91 10.05
N ASN A 85 18.62 -0.59 11.08
CA ASN A 85 18.92 -1.50 12.17
C ASN A 85 17.83 -1.48 13.25
N LEU A 86 16.63 -1.93 12.87
CA LEU A 86 15.43 -1.93 13.73
C LEU A 86 15.64 -2.67 15.07
N ILE A 87 16.55 -3.64 15.10
CA ILE A 87 16.91 -4.44 16.28
C ILE A 87 17.77 -3.63 17.26
N LYS A 88 18.80 -2.92 16.78
CA LYS A 88 19.73 -2.16 17.62
C LYS A 88 19.17 -0.81 18.06
N THR A 89 18.31 -0.19 17.25
CA THR A 89 17.83 1.19 17.45
C THR A 89 16.44 1.25 18.11
N ASN A 90 15.99 0.14 18.74
CA ASN A 90 14.67 -0.01 19.37
C ASN A 90 13.52 0.55 18.50
N GLY A 91 13.39 0.08 17.26
CA GLY A 91 12.53 0.71 16.24
C GLY A 91 11.06 0.88 16.62
N LYS A 92 10.55 0.11 17.60
CA LYS A 92 9.22 0.26 18.19
C LYS A 92 9.06 1.55 19.01
N GLU A 93 10.08 1.95 19.78
CA GLU A 93 10.08 3.20 20.55
C GLU A 93 10.20 4.42 19.63
N LEU A 94 11.01 4.33 18.58
CA LEU A 94 11.06 5.36 17.53
C LEU A 94 9.71 5.52 16.82
N LEU A 95 9.03 4.41 16.52
CA LEU A 95 7.69 4.44 15.92
C LEU A 95 6.65 5.02 16.89
N GLU A 96 6.67 4.64 18.18
CA GLU A 96 5.78 5.21 19.21
C GLU A 96 6.00 6.72 19.38
N ARG A 97 7.25 7.19 19.35
CA ARG A 97 7.58 8.62 19.34
C ARG A 97 7.10 9.31 18.07
N LEU A 98 7.33 8.71 16.89
CA LEU A 98 6.87 9.28 15.61
C LEU A 98 5.34 9.44 15.57
N ILE A 99 4.58 8.47 16.11
CA ILE A 99 3.13 8.56 16.26
C ILE A 99 2.75 9.74 17.16
N TYR A 100 3.42 9.88 18.31
CA TYR A 100 3.15 10.95 19.28
C TYR A 100 3.39 12.35 18.69
N GLU A 101 4.54 12.56 18.04
CA GLU A 101 4.93 13.86 17.46
C GLU A 101 4.11 14.21 16.21
N SER A 102 3.70 13.21 15.40
CA SER A 102 2.90 13.43 14.18
C SER A 102 1.39 13.50 14.42
N GLY A 103 0.91 13.11 15.61
CA GLY A 103 -0.52 12.89 15.86
C GLY A 103 -1.14 11.75 15.03
N GLY A 104 -0.30 10.89 14.42
CA GLY A 104 -0.73 9.80 13.55
C GLY A 104 -1.32 8.61 14.31
N ARG A 105 -1.55 7.51 13.58
CA ARG A 105 -1.93 6.22 14.15
C ARG A 105 -1.30 5.07 13.37
N VAL A 106 -0.96 3.98 14.04
CA VAL A 106 -0.57 2.73 13.37
C VAL A 106 -1.82 1.96 12.99
N ILE A 107 -1.96 1.73 11.69
CA ILE A 107 -2.99 0.90 11.07
C ILE A 107 -2.57 -0.56 11.25
N LYS A 108 -3.41 -1.38 11.90
CA LYS A 108 -3.16 -2.80 12.15
C LYS A 108 -3.94 -3.72 11.21
N ASN A 109 -5.07 -3.25 10.70
CA ASN A 109 -5.98 -3.99 9.82
C ASN A 109 -6.34 -3.13 8.60
N ALA A 110 -6.64 -3.75 7.45
CA ALA A 110 -6.90 -3.01 6.20
C ALA A 110 -8.16 -2.14 6.28
N GLU A 111 -9.16 -2.57 7.06
CA GLU A 111 -10.40 -1.86 7.34
C GLU A 111 -10.17 -0.58 8.15
N GLU A 112 -9.08 -0.50 8.91
CA GLU A 112 -8.75 0.69 9.69
C GLU A 112 -8.34 1.86 8.81
N VAL A 113 -7.82 1.64 7.60
CA VAL A 113 -7.40 2.70 6.66
C VAL A 113 -8.51 3.73 6.45
N PHE A 114 -9.74 3.26 6.26
CA PHE A 114 -10.92 4.10 6.01
C PHE A 114 -11.71 4.45 7.28
N SER A 115 -11.28 3.97 8.47
CA SER A 115 -11.93 4.30 9.74
C SER A 115 -11.42 5.64 10.31
N GLY A 116 -12.07 6.73 9.92
CA GLY A 116 -11.78 8.05 10.45
C GLY A 116 -12.63 9.15 9.84
N ASN A 117 -12.52 10.37 10.37
CA ASN A 117 -12.94 11.56 9.64
C ASN A 117 -11.91 11.78 8.52
N ILE A 118 -12.15 11.17 7.36
CA ILE A 118 -11.45 11.52 6.13
C ILE A 118 -11.95 12.91 5.77
N ASP A 119 -11.07 13.91 5.72
CA ASP A 119 -11.45 15.24 5.27
C ASP A 119 -12.06 15.14 3.88
N THR A 120 -13.30 15.64 3.74
CA THR A 120 -14.03 15.62 2.48
C THR A 120 -13.33 16.57 1.51
N ASN A 121 -12.42 16.00 0.73
CA ASN A 121 -11.71 16.73 -0.32
C ASN A 121 -12.73 17.11 -1.40
N GLU A 122 -12.92 18.41 -1.62
CA GLU A 122 -13.81 18.93 -2.65
C GLU A 122 -13.23 18.60 -4.04
N ASN A 123 -13.77 17.56 -4.67
CA ASN A 123 -13.39 17.16 -6.01
C ASN A 123 -14.10 18.06 -7.03
N ILE A 124 -13.33 18.68 -7.92
CA ILE A 124 -13.87 19.38 -9.09
C ILE A 124 -14.40 18.33 -10.06
N ASN A 125 -15.71 18.08 -10.00
CA ASN A 125 -16.37 17.15 -10.90
C ASN A 125 -16.54 17.78 -12.29
N ASP A 126 -16.16 17.05 -13.33
CA ASP A 126 -16.40 17.48 -14.70
C ASP A 126 -17.90 17.42 -15.02
N THR A 127 -18.50 18.58 -15.26
CA THR A 127 -19.92 18.73 -15.61
C THR A 127 -20.13 19.01 -17.10
N THR A 128 -19.06 18.93 -17.91
CA THR A 128 -19.06 19.28 -19.33
C THR A 128 -20.12 18.51 -20.12
N ASP A 129 -20.22 17.19 -19.94
CA ASP A 129 -21.18 16.35 -20.69
C ASP A 129 -22.64 16.76 -20.45
N VAL A 130 -23.00 17.06 -19.21
CA VAL A 130 -24.36 17.50 -18.84
C VAL A 130 -24.63 18.88 -19.44
N LEU A 131 -23.66 19.79 -19.36
CA LEU A 131 -23.80 21.15 -19.88
C LEU A 131 -23.84 21.18 -21.41
N LEU A 132 -23.10 20.29 -22.08
CA LEU A 132 -23.07 20.10 -23.53
C LEU A 132 -24.41 19.53 -24.04
N LEU A 133 -24.99 18.55 -23.34
CA LEU A 133 -26.32 18.04 -23.66
C LEU A 133 -27.40 19.14 -23.51
N ILE A 134 -27.33 19.95 -22.45
CA ILE A 134 -28.23 21.09 -22.25
C ILE A 134 -28.05 22.13 -23.38
N ALA A 135 -26.80 22.44 -23.76
CA ALA A 135 -26.49 23.35 -24.86
C ALA A 135 -27.03 22.85 -26.22
N LEU A 136 -26.95 21.55 -26.50
CA LEU A 136 -27.50 20.94 -27.71
C LEU A 136 -29.03 21.10 -27.79
N VAL A 137 -29.73 20.87 -26.67
CA VAL A 137 -31.19 21.05 -26.60
C VAL A 137 -31.57 22.54 -26.76
N LEU A 138 -30.86 23.44 -26.09
CA LEU A 138 -31.03 24.89 -26.23
C LEU A 138 -30.80 25.36 -27.68
N LEU A 139 -29.79 24.83 -28.37
CA LEU A 139 -29.49 25.14 -29.77
C LEU A 139 -30.65 24.77 -30.70
N ILE A 140 -31.26 23.60 -30.52
CA ILE A 140 -32.44 23.18 -31.30
C ILE A 140 -33.63 24.11 -31.01
N ILE A 141 -33.83 24.52 -29.76
CA ILE A 141 -34.90 25.44 -29.37
C ILE A 141 -34.69 26.85 -29.96
N ASP A 142 -33.47 27.40 -29.93
CA ASP A 142 -33.13 28.68 -30.58
C ASP A 142 -33.48 28.65 -32.07
N ILE A 143 -33.01 27.62 -32.78
CA ILE A 143 -33.26 27.45 -34.20
C ILE A 143 -34.77 27.32 -34.44
N ALA A 144 -35.50 26.55 -33.63
CA ALA A 144 -36.94 26.38 -33.78
C ALA A 144 -37.70 27.71 -33.59
N ILE A 145 -37.40 28.49 -32.54
CA ILE A 145 -38.04 29.79 -32.29
C ILE A 145 -37.76 30.75 -33.44
N ARG A 146 -36.49 30.90 -33.83
CA ARG A 146 -36.04 31.82 -34.88
C ARG A 146 -36.50 31.43 -36.29
N ARG A 147 -36.59 30.13 -36.60
CA ARG A 147 -36.94 29.63 -37.95
C ARG A 147 -38.44 29.44 -38.15
N LEU A 148 -39.20 29.10 -37.11
CA LEU A 148 -40.64 28.79 -37.19
C LEU A 148 -41.53 29.95 -36.72
N ASN A 149 -40.95 31.08 -36.29
CA ASN A 149 -41.64 32.28 -35.81
C ASN A 149 -42.75 31.96 -34.79
N ILE A 150 -42.41 31.10 -33.82
CA ILE A 150 -43.36 30.59 -32.83
C ILE A 150 -43.75 31.73 -31.90
N SER A 151 -45.00 32.19 -31.99
CA SER A 151 -45.51 33.24 -31.11
C SER A 151 -45.35 32.86 -29.63
N PHE A 152 -44.62 33.69 -28.88
CA PHE A 152 -44.34 33.51 -27.45
C PHE A 152 -45.59 33.24 -26.59
N ARG A 153 -46.76 33.74 -27.00
CA ARG A 153 -48.06 33.48 -26.34
C ARG A 153 -48.44 31.99 -26.27
N LYS A 154 -47.83 31.12 -27.09
CA LYS A 154 -47.99 29.65 -27.00
C LYS A 154 -47.01 29.00 -26.01
N PHE A 155 -45.89 29.65 -25.69
CA PHE A 155 -44.94 29.14 -24.70
C PHE A 155 -45.52 29.19 -23.28
N ASP A 156 -46.26 30.24 -22.92
CA ASP A 156 -46.88 30.38 -21.58
C ASP A 156 -47.73 29.16 -21.19
N VAL A 157 -48.53 28.64 -22.13
CA VAL A 157 -49.40 27.47 -21.93
C VAL A 157 -48.61 26.16 -21.79
N VAL A 158 -47.43 26.07 -22.41
CA VAL A 158 -46.52 24.93 -22.23
C VAL A 158 -45.74 25.06 -20.91
N LEU A 159 -45.38 26.29 -20.53
CA LEU A 159 -44.63 26.60 -19.31
C LEU A 159 -45.47 26.31 -18.06
N GLU A 160 -46.76 26.68 -18.03
CA GLU A 160 -47.69 26.29 -16.95
C GLU A 160 -47.83 24.77 -16.82
N LYS A 161 -47.85 24.02 -17.93
CA LYS A 161 -47.86 22.54 -17.89
C LYS A 161 -46.53 21.98 -17.38
N GLY A 162 -45.40 22.58 -17.76
CA GLY A 162 -44.07 22.23 -17.28
C GLY A 162 -43.87 22.53 -15.79
N ARG A 163 -44.53 23.58 -15.26
CA ARG A 163 -44.48 23.98 -13.85
C ARG A 163 -44.98 22.86 -12.92
N ASN A 164 -46.01 22.12 -13.33
CA ASN A 164 -46.50 20.96 -12.59
C ASN A 164 -45.47 19.82 -12.53
N VAL A 165 -44.67 19.63 -13.58
CA VAL A 165 -43.61 18.62 -13.63
C VAL A 165 -42.43 19.02 -12.74
N THR A 166 -42.04 20.30 -12.71
CA THR A 166 -40.97 20.78 -11.81
C THR A 166 -41.38 20.74 -10.35
N VAL A 167 -42.65 21.02 -10.03
CA VAL A 167 -43.20 20.85 -8.67
C VAL A 167 -43.21 19.37 -8.26
N ALA A 168 -43.70 18.47 -9.10
CA ALA A 168 -43.69 17.03 -8.82
C ALA A 168 -42.27 16.45 -8.67
N LEU A 169 -41.29 16.94 -9.45
CA LEU A 169 -39.87 16.60 -9.27
C LEU A 169 -39.33 17.11 -7.93
N LYS A 170 -39.66 18.34 -7.54
CA LYS A 170 -39.24 18.93 -6.26
C LYS A 170 -39.81 18.15 -5.07
N GLU A 171 -41.10 17.83 -5.09
CA GLU A 171 -41.74 16.97 -4.08
C GLU A 171 -41.10 15.57 -4.03
N ARG A 172 -40.75 14.97 -5.18
CA ARG A 172 -40.11 13.65 -5.24
C ARG A 172 -38.67 13.66 -4.71
N ILE A 173 -37.93 14.75 -4.91
CA ILE A 173 -36.61 14.98 -4.33
C ILE A 173 -36.70 15.18 -2.82
N GLU A 174 -37.62 16.01 -2.33
CA GLU A 174 -37.86 16.21 -0.89
C GLU A 174 -38.36 14.93 -0.19
N THR A 175 -39.19 14.13 -0.87
CA THR A 175 -39.67 12.84 -0.34
C THR A 175 -38.57 11.79 -0.27
N ASN A 176 -37.68 11.70 -1.27
CA ASN A 176 -36.51 10.83 -1.19
C ASN A 176 -35.53 11.27 -0.09
N ARG A 177 -35.34 12.58 0.10
CA ARG A 177 -34.51 13.13 1.19
C ARG A 177 -35.09 12.78 2.57
N LYS A 178 -36.41 12.87 2.76
CA LYS A 178 -37.10 12.39 3.97
C LYS A 178 -37.04 10.86 4.13
N LYS A 179 -37.07 10.10 3.03
CA LYS A 179 -36.97 8.63 3.08
C LYS A 179 -35.56 8.16 3.46
N GLN A 180 -34.51 8.84 3.01
CA GLN A 180 -33.13 8.62 3.49
C GLN A 180 -33.03 8.90 4.99
N GLN A 181 -33.52 10.06 5.47
CA GLN A 181 -33.53 10.38 6.91
C GLN A 181 -34.36 9.40 7.75
N PHE A 182 -35.46 8.84 7.23
CA PHE A 182 -36.28 7.86 7.95
C PHE A 182 -35.62 6.47 8.00
N VAL A 183 -34.95 6.02 6.93
CA VAL A 183 -34.17 4.78 6.94
C VAL A 183 -33.05 4.87 7.98
N GLU A 184 -32.30 5.97 7.97
CA GLU A 184 -31.24 6.26 8.95
C GLU A 184 -31.78 6.35 10.39
N SER A 185 -33.01 6.83 10.59
CA SER A 185 -33.65 6.90 11.91
C SER A 185 -34.17 5.55 12.43
N VAL A 186 -34.73 4.70 11.54
CA VAL A 186 -35.25 3.37 11.92
C VAL A 186 -34.13 2.38 12.19
N GLU A 187 -33.04 2.44 11.42
CA GLU A 187 -31.85 1.62 11.65
C GLU A 187 -31.20 1.94 13.00
N ASN A 188 -31.05 3.23 13.33
CA ASN A 188 -30.54 3.68 14.63
C ASN A 188 -31.44 3.29 15.83
N ASN A 189 -32.77 3.26 15.67
CA ASN A 189 -33.66 2.83 16.76
C ASN A 189 -33.66 1.31 16.95
N LYS A 190 -33.53 0.51 15.87
CA LYS A 190 -33.42 -0.96 15.98
C LYS A 190 -32.14 -1.41 16.71
N VAL A 191 -31.12 -0.55 16.76
CA VAL A 191 -29.88 -0.77 17.51
C VAL A 191 -30.00 -0.35 18.99
N LYS A 192 -30.86 0.61 19.34
CA LYS A 192 -30.99 1.13 20.72
C LYS A 192 -31.71 0.18 21.68
N ASP A 193 -32.71 -0.59 21.24
CA ASP A 193 -33.47 -1.49 22.12
C ASP A 193 -32.68 -2.70 22.67
N LYS A 194 -31.44 -2.93 22.22
CA LYS A 194 -30.65 -4.11 22.59
C LYS A 194 -29.54 -3.87 23.63
N LYS A 195 -29.43 -2.67 24.23
CA LYS A 195 -28.29 -2.33 25.13
C LYS A 195 -28.59 -1.66 26.48
N THR A 196 -29.85 -1.54 26.93
CA THR A 196 -30.17 -1.04 28.29
C THR A 196 -30.99 -2.02 29.12
N LYS A 197 -30.29 -3.05 29.61
CA LYS A 197 -30.50 -3.94 30.78
C LYS A 197 -29.44 -5.03 30.61
N ILE A 198 -28.49 -5.21 31.53
CA ILE A 198 -28.68 -5.74 32.88
C ILE A 198 -27.71 -5.07 33.85
N ASP A 199 -28.16 -4.81 35.08
CA ASP A 199 -27.30 -4.43 36.19
C ASP A 199 -27.50 -5.38 37.40
N ILE A 200 -26.38 -5.81 37.99
CA ILE A 200 -26.17 -6.46 39.31
C ILE A 200 -26.93 -7.76 39.71
N SER A 201 -26.20 -8.89 39.56
CA SER A 201 -25.85 -9.92 40.58
C SER A 201 -26.89 -10.71 41.40
N LYS A 202 -26.88 -12.07 41.26
CA LYS A 202 -26.57 -13.06 42.36
C LYS A 202 -26.71 -14.55 41.97
N LYS A 203 -25.71 -15.36 42.39
CA LYS A 203 -25.73 -16.75 42.95
C LYS A 203 -26.27 -17.99 42.15
N LYS A 204 -25.48 -19.08 42.18
CA LYS A 204 -25.72 -20.51 41.75
C LYS A 204 -26.92 -21.19 42.51
N PRO A 205 -27.46 -22.40 42.14
CA PRO A 205 -26.85 -23.51 41.35
C PRO A 205 -27.76 -24.37 40.39
N ASP A 206 -27.14 -25.39 39.77
CA ASP A 206 -27.60 -26.76 39.37
C ASP A 206 -28.63 -27.12 38.25
N LEU A 207 -28.17 -28.11 37.45
CA LEU A 207 -28.82 -29.31 36.84
C LEU A 207 -29.92 -29.24 35.73
N GLU A 208 -29.48 -29.58 34.50
CA GLU A 208 -29.97 -30.69 33.63
C GLU A 208 -31.34 -30.65 32.88
N LYS A 209 -31.32 -30.56 31.53
CA LYS A 209 -31.68 -31.64 30.54
C LYS A 209 -31.72 -31.16 29.06
N GLY A 210 -31.59 -32.10 28.09
CA GLY A 210 -31.32 -31.88 26.64
C GLY A 210 -32.53 -31.45 25.76
N LYS A 211 -32.50 -31.47 24.41
CA LYS A 211 -31.61 -32.06 23.37
C LYS A 211 -31.84 -31.36 21.98
N ILE A 212 -30.78 -31.22 21.13
CA ILE A 212 -30.67 -31.46 19.64
C ILE A 212 -31.68 -30.73 18.69
N GLU A 213 -31.39 -30.09 17.53
CA GLU A 213 -30.60 -30.47 16.31
C GLU A 213 -30.08 -29.27 15.43
N LYS A 214 -29.81 -29.48 14.11
CA LYS A 214 -28.86 -28.72 13.22
C LYS A 214 -29.48 -28.20 11.88
N GLU A 215 -28.81 -27.63 10.84
CA GLU A 215 -27.46 -27.02 10.58
C GLU A 215 -27.46 -26.09 9.32
N LYS A 216 -26.69 -24.97 9.34
CA LYS A 216 -26.05 -24.24 8.20
C LYS A 216 -26.88 -23.59 7.05
N SER A 217 -26.15 -22.77 6.27
CA SER A 217 -26.60 -21.69 5.37
C SER A 217 -26.12 -21.81 3.91
N HIS A 218 -26.76 -21.10 2.98
CA HIS A 218 -26.19 -20.78 1.66
C HIS A 218 -26.70 -19.44 1.10
N ASN A 219 -25.88 -18.78 0.26
CA ASN A 219 -26.27 -17.57 -0.49
C ASN A 219 -25.68 -17.65 -1.91
N SER A 220 -26.39 -17.13 -2.90
CA SER A 220 -26.05 -17.16 -4.34
C SER A 220 -25.31 -15.88 -4.77
N SER A 221 -24.77 -15.67 -5.97
CA SER A 221 -24.89 -16.34 -7.29
C SER A 221 -23.73 -15.93 -8.20
N ASP A 222 -23.12 -16.86 -8.97
CA ASP A 222 -22.42 -16.59 -10.27
C ASP A 222 -21.78 -17.88 -10.87
N THR A 223 -22.59 -18.88 -11.23
CA THR A 223 -22.09 -20.24 -11.58
C THR A 223 -22.80 -20.97 -12.75
N SER A 224 -23.55 -20.25 -13.61
CA SER A 224 -24.44 -20.86 -14.62
C SER A 224 -23.74 -21.51 -15.84
N HIS A 225 -22.55 -21.06 -16.22
CA HIS A 225 -21.83 -21.59 -17.39
C HIS A 225 -20.88 -22.76 -17.06
N ILE A 226 -20.19 -22.69 -15.92
CA ILE A 226 -19.22 -23.71 -15.48
C ILE A 226 -19.93 -25.03 -15.11
N SER A 227 -21.10 -24.94 -14.47
CA SER A 227 -21.92 -26.10 -14.11
C SER A 227 -22.34 -26.95 -15.32
N LYS A 228 -22.72 -26.33 -16.45
CA LYS A 228 -23.06 -27.03 -17.69
C LYS A 228 -21.89 -27.78 -18.32
N LEU A 229 -20.66 -27.27 -18.19
CA LEU A 229 -19.45 -27.94 -18.68
C LEU A 229 -19.10 -29.17 -17.84
N LEU A 230 -19.23 -29.06 -16.52
CA LEU A 230 -18.98 -30.17 -15.59
C LEU A 230 -19.99 -31.32 -15.77
N GLU A 231 -21.27 -31.00 -15.96
CA GLU A 231 -22.30 -32.03 -16.13
C GLU A 231 -22.17 -32.83 -17.43
N ASN A 232 -21.71 -32.18 -18.53
CA ASN A 232 -21.41 -32.88 -19.78
C ASN A 232 -20.17 -33.78 -19.69
N LYS A 233 -19.18 -33.45 -18.83
CA LYS A 233 -18.03 -34.32 -18.58
C LYS A 233 -18.43 -35.58 -17.80
N ARG A 234 -19.29 -35.43 -16.77
CA ARG A 234 -19.80 -36.54 -15.94
C ARG A 234 -20.71 -37.53 -16.69
N LYS A 235 -21.15 -37.22 -17.92
CA LYS A 235 -21.95 -38.12 -18.78
C LYS A 235 -21.13 -38.87 -19.83
N ARG A 236 -19.79 -38.81 -19.77
CA ARG A 236 -18.87 -39.51 -20.70
C ARG A 236 -17.98 -40.55 -20.01
N GLU A 237 -18.16 -40.75 -18.71
CA GLU A 237 -17.66 -41.87 -17.91
C GLU A 237 -18.85 -42.75 -17.51
#